data_AF-A0A432F157-F1
#
_entry.id   AF-A0A432F157-F1
#
_cell.length_a   1.000
_cell.length_b   1.000
_cell.length_c   1.000
_cell.angle_alpha   90.00
_cell.angle_beta   90.00
_cell.angle_gamma   90.00
#
_symmetry.space_group_name_H-M   'P 1'
#
loop_
_entity.id
_entity.type
_entity.pdbx_description
1 polymer ?
#
loop_
_entity_poly.entity_id
_entity_poly.type
_entity_poly.pdbx_seq_one_letter_code
_entity_poly.pdbx_strand_id
1 'polypeptide(L)' 'MKNDKPRQINAERLWQSLMDMAQIGATEKGGSCRLALTDEDKAGRDLFV' A
#
# COMPACT_ATOMS: atom_id res chain seq x y z
N MET A 1 10.56 33.67 -12.91
CA MET A 1 11.41 32.74 -12.11
C MET A 1 10.65 31.43 -11.96
N LYS A 2 11.13 30.33 -12.54
CA LYS A 2 10.50 29.01 -12.35
C LYS A 2 10.92 28.50 -10.97
N ASN A 3 9.95 28.28 -10.09
CA ASN A 3 10.17 27.61 -8.80
C ASN A 3 10.40 26.11 -9.08
N ASP A 4 11.61 25.74 -9.46
CA ASP A 4 12.03 24.34 -9.59
C ASP A 4 12.42 23.80 -8.21
N LYS A 5 11.42 23.67 -7.33
CA LYS A 5 11.59 22.86 -6.13
C LYS A 5 11.51 21.39 -6.53
N PRO A 6 12.48 20.54 -6.16
CA PRO A 6 12.39 19.11 -6.43
C PRO A 6 11.12 18.56 -5.77
N ARG A 7 10.29 17.86 -6.54
CA ARG A 7 9.11 17.15 -6.03
C ARG A 7 9.60 16.00 -5.16
N GLN A 8 9.63 16.23 -3.84
CA GLN A 8 9.96 15.21 -2.87
C GLN A 8 8.70 14.45 -2.45
N ILE A 9 8.83 13.14 -2.27
CA ILE A 9 7.77 12.30 -1.70
C ILE A 9 7.75 12.43 -0.17
N ASN A 10 6.59 12.19 0.43
CA ASN A 10 6.52 11.92 1.87
C ASN A 10 6.79 10.42 2.10
N ALA A 11 7.98 10.08 2.57
CA ALA A 11 8.44 8.70 2.76
C ALA A 11 7.68 7.97 3.87
N GLU A 12 7.41 8.65 4.99
CA GLU A 12 6.68 8.07 6.12
C GLU A 12 5.24 7.71 5.72
N ARG A 13 4.56 8.62 5.01
CA ARG A 13 3.22 8.35 4.46
C ARG A 13 3.23 7.16 3.51
N LEU A 14 4.23 7.07 2.63
CA LEU A 14 4.35 5.93 1.72
C LEU A 14 4.54 4.63 2.51
N TRP A 15 5.45 4.64 3.49
CA TRP A 15 5.69 3.47 4.32
C TRP A 15 4.43 3.02 5.06
N GLN A 16 3.69 3.96 5.65
CA GLN A 16 2.42 3.65 6.30
C GLN A 16 1.44 2.99 5.33
N SER A 17 1.26 3.54 4.13
CA SER A 17 0.36 2.95 3.12
C SER A 17 0.75 1.52 2.70
N LEU A 18 2.06 1.22 2.66
CA LEU A 18 2.56 -0.13 2.38
C LEU A 18 2.22 -1.09 3.53
N MET A 19 2.40 -0.65 4.77
CA MET A 19 2.12 -1.46 5.95
C MET A 19 0.62 -1.71 6.14
N ASP A 20 -0.22 -0.72 5.84
CA ASP A 20 -1.68 -0.84 5.90
C ASP A 20 -2.18 -1.89 4.89
N MET A 21 -1.69 -1.84 3.65
CA MET A 21 -1.99 -2.86 2.62
C MET A 21 -1.46 -4.25 2.98
N ALA A 22 -0.28 -4.32 3.61
CA ALA A 22 0.36 -5.58 3.97
C ALA A 22 -0.43 -6.39 5.02
N GLN A 23 -1.32 -5.75 5.80
CA GLN A 23 -2.21 -6.47 6.71
C GLN A 23 -3.24 -7.34 5.97
N ILE A 24 -3.58 -7.00 4.73
CA ILE A 24 -4.60 -7.68 3.95
C ILE A 24 -3.99 -8.86 3.20
N GLY A 25 -4.31 -10.08 3.63
CA GLY A 25 -3.69 -11.31 3.12
C GLY A 25 -2.32 -11.61 3.75
N ALA A 26 -2.04 -11.08 4.95
CA ALA A 26 -0.83 -11.40 5.69
C ALA A 26 -0.74 -12.91 6.00
N THR A 27 0.45 -13.47 5.87
CA THR A 27 0.74 -14.88 6.18
C THR A 27 1.55 -14.99 7.48
N GLU A 28 1.51 -16.16 8.13
CA GLU A 28 2.28 -16.42 9.37
C GLU A 28 3.80 -16.20 9.23
N LYS A 29 4.33 -16.32 7.99
CA LYS A 29 5.74 -16.10 7.68
C LYS A 29 6.08 -14.63 7.40
N GLY A 30 5.12 -13.71 7.55
CA GLY A 30 5.29 -12.27 7.28
C GLY A 30 5.21 -11.88 5.80
N GLY A 31 4.77 -12.78 4.92
CA GLY A 31 4.52 -12.50 3.50
C GLY A 31 3.05 -12.14 3.20
N SER A 32 2.73 -11.95 1.92
CA SER A 32 1.37 -11.67 1.44
C SER A 32 0.87 -12.81 0.54
N CYS A 33 -0.29 -13.37 0.85
CA CYS A 33 -1.03 -14.33 0.02
C CYS A 33 -2.42 -13.75 -0.32
N ARG A 34 -2.43 -12.65 -1.07
CA ARG A 34 -3.64 -12.01 -1.59
C ARG A 34 -3.82 -12.40 -3.05
N LEU A 35 -4.52 -13.50 -3.28
CA LEU A 35 -4.76 -14.03 -4.62
C LEU A 35 -5.80 -13.17 -5.35
N ALA A 36 -5.68 -13.06 -6.67
CA ALA A 36 -6.61 -12.25 -7.46
C ALA A 36 -8.06 -12.75 -7.34
N LEU A 37 -9.01 -11.82 -7.25
CA LEU A 37 -10.46 -12.07 -7.16
C LEU A 37 -10.93 -12.80 -5.90
N THR A 38 -10.12 -12.88 -4.84
CA THR A 38 -10.59 -13.29 -3.50
C THR A 38 -11.13 -12.10 -2.72
N ASP A 39 -11.74 -12.37 -1.56
CA ASP A 39 -12.23 -11.33 -0.67
C ASP A 39 -11.10 -10.43 -0.16
N GLU A 40 -9.89 -10.97 0.04
CA GLU A 40 -8.71 -10.19 0.39
C GLU A 40 -8.27 -9.27 -0.76
N ASP A 41 -8.37 -9.69 -2.02
CA ASP A 41 -8.11 -8.80 -3.17
C ASP A 41 -9.13 -7.67 -3.23
N LYS A 42 -10.42 -7.98 -2.99
CA LYS A 42 -11.46 -6.94 -2.88
C LYS A 42 -11.15 -5.96 -1.76
N ALA A 43 -10.88 -6.45 -0.54
CA ALA A 43 -10.54 -5.60 0.61
C ALA A 43 -9.31 -4.73 0.34
N GLY A 44 -8.29 -5.30 -0.32
CA GLY A 44 -7.08 -4.58 -0.73
C GLY A 44 -7.39 -3.48 -1.74
N ARG A 45 -8.36 -3.65 -2.64
CA ARG A 45 -8.79 -2.61 -3.59
C ARG A 45 -9.64 -1.54 -2.90
N ASP A 46 -10.54 -1.95 -2.01
CA ASP A 46 -11.42 -1.06 -1.25
C ASP A 46 -10.63 -0.09 -0.36
N LEU A 47 -9.39 -0.43 0.02
CA LEU A 47 -8.49 0.45 0.78
C LEU A 47 -8.04 1.71 -0.01
N PHE A 48 -8.14 1.71 -1.34
CA PHE A 48 -7.60 2.79 -2.20
C PHE A 48 -8.65 3.54 -3.04
N VAL A 49 -9.93 3.33 -2.76
CA VAL A 49 -11.06 4.04 -3.40
C VAL A 49 -11.67 5.05 -2.44
#